data_AF-A0A6B9YV77-F1
#
_entry.id   AF-A0A6B9YV77-F1
#
_cell.length_a   1.000
_cell.length_b   1.000
_cell.length_c   1.000
_cell.angle_alpha   90.00
_cell.angle_beta   90.00
_cell.angle_gamma   90.00
#
_symmetry.space_group_name_H-M   'P 1'
#
loop_
_entity.id
_entity.type
_entity.pdbx_description
1 polymer ?
#
loop_
_entity_poly.entity_id
_entity_poly.type
_entity_poly.pdbx_seq_one_letter_code
_entity_poly.pdbx_strand_id
1 'polypeptide(L)'
;MRRFFLAVLSLALFAVPSVFAQQLVNVFVTGDNNGFSAAGANDSALDLQKSLANKKTLRVVNSASEADIVVRIDSRDSHKEVDGYTTNTNRSDDGRSSTRTTTTNDKTVRNLHATLMAGDFTQALDAQSEMSWRFAADNIAGQIERWAKQNYPRLMARRTSGGNAEPPAPPVQSAASAPSAGSSADTADATIHPGMTPDEVTKALGDPLKKVNFGTKSMWTYKGMQVVFESGKVTDVKF
;
A
#
# COMPACT_ATOMS: atom_id res chain seq x y z
N MET A 1 20.44 -36.42 73.89
CA MET A 1 19.51 -37.10 72.96
C MET A 1 19.05 -36.10 71.91
N ARG A 2 19.26 -36.46 70.64
CA ARG A 2 18.96 -35.68 69.42
C ARG A 2 17.46 -35.41 69.28
N ARG A 3 17.06 -34.24 68.78
CA ARG A 3 16.09 -34.07 67.67
C ARG A 3 16.34 -32.71 66.96
N PHE A 4 16.89 -32.78 65.74
CA PHE A 4 17.02 -31.68 64.80
C PHE A 4 15.67 -31.48 64.08
N PHE A 5 15.14 -30.25 64.08
CA PHE A 5 14.07 -29.85 63.16
C PHE A 5 14.71 -29.39 61.84
N LEU A 6 14.53 -30.17 60.77
CA LEU A 6 14.80 -29.73 59.41
C LEU A 6 13.55 -29.04 58.87
N ALA A 7 13.61 -27.71 58.72
CA ALA A 7 12.65 -26.95 57.94
C ALA A 7 13.00 -27.10 56.45
N VAL A 8 12.17 -27.83 55.70
CA VAL A 8 12.25 -27.93 54.25
C VAL A 8 11.57 -26.69 53.66
N LEU A 9 12.38 -25.75 53.18
CA LEU A 9 11.94 -24.58 52.42
C LEU A 9 11.67 -25.00 50.97
N SER A 10 10.44 -25.40 50.69
CA SER A 10 9.96 -25.69 49.33
C SER A 10 9.81 -24.37 48.55
N LEU A 11 10.80 -24.05 47.72
CA LEU A 11 10.74 -22.94 46.77
C LEU A 11 9.82 -23.34 45.60
N ALA A 12 8.55 -22.97 45.68
CA ALA A 12 7.60 -23.11 44.58
C ALA A 12 7.92 -22.07 43.49
N LEU A 13 8.63 -22.47 42.43
CA LEU A 13 8.67 -21.71 41.19
C LEU A 13 7.27 -21.73 40.56
N PHE A 14 6.50 -20.66 40.76
CA PHE A 14 5.33 -20.38 39.94
C PHE A 14 5.81 -20.04 38.52
N ALA A 15 5.78 -21.03 37.63
CA ALA A 15 5.77 -20.78 36.20
C ALA A 15 4.46 -20.05 35.88
N VAL A 16 4.51 -18.72 35.81
CA VAL A 16 3.38 -17.91 35.34
C VAL A 16 3.20 -18.28 33.87
N PRO A 17 2.08 -18.91 33.45
CA PRO A 17 1.83 -19.11 32.05
C PRO A 17 1.63 -17.73 31.44
N SER A 18 2.63 -17.26 30.68
CA SER A 18 2.47 -16.07 29.86
C SER A 18 1.50 -16.42 28.74
N VAL A 19 0.20 -16.26 29.02
CA VAL A 19 -0.85 -16.29 28.01
C VAL A 19 -0.70 -14.98 27.23
N PHE A 20 0.32 -14.90 26.37
CA PHE A 20 0.43 -13.82 25.40
C PHE A 20 -0.73 -14.00 24.44
N ALA A 21 -1.82 -13.25 24.64
CA ALA A 21 -2.85 -13.09 23.64
C ALA A 21 -2.15 -12.62 22.35
N GLN A 22 -2.21 -13.41 21.29
CA GLN A 22 -1.60 -13.06 20.01
C GLN A 22 -2.23 -11.76 19.54
N GLN A 23 -1.47 -10.67 19.56
CA GLN A 23 -1.96 -9.36 19.20
C GLN A 23 -2.26 -9.33 17.70
N LEU A 24 -3.41 -8.80 17.31
CA LEU A 24 -3.81 -8.68 15.90
C LEU A 24 -2.87 -7.74 15.15
N VAL A 25 -2.69 -8.00 13.85
CA VAL A 25 -1.99 -7.08 12.93
C VAL A 25 -2.98 -6.03 12.46
N ASN A 26 -2.63 -4.76 12.61
CA ASN A 26 -3.43 -3.63 12.17
C ASN A 26 -3.19 -3.37 10.69
N VAL A 27 -4.28 -3.29 9.93
CA VAL A 27 -4.23 -3.05 8.48
C VAL A 27 -5.09 -1.84 8.16
N PHE A 28 -4.51 -0.86 7.47
CA PHE A 28 -5.24 0.26 6.88
C PHE A 28 -5.35 0.05 5.38
N VAL A 29 -6.51 0.36 4.82
CA VAL A 29 -6.75 0.24 3.37
C VAL A 29 -7.19 1.59 2.84
N THR A 30 -6.56 2.03 1.75
CA THR A 30 -6.89 3.28 1.06
C THR A 30 -7.04 3.06 -0.44
N GLY A 31 -8.03 3.73 -1.04
CA GLY A 31 -8.14 3.92 -2.49
C GLY A 31 -7.63 5.28 -2.96
N ASP A 32 -7.20 6.14 -2.03
CA ASP A 32 -6.64 7.45 -2.33
C ASP A 32 -5.15 7.35 -2.64
N ASN A 33 -4.72 8.08 -3.67
CA ASN A 33 -3.33 8.26 -4.05
C ASN A 33 -3.00 9.75 -4.13
N ASN A 34 -3.03 10.42 -2.98
CA ASN A 34 -2.74 11.85 -2.82
C ASN A 34 -3.71 12.74 -3.62
N GLY A 35 -5.01 12.48 -3.52
CA GLY A 35 -6.05 13.23 -4.25
C GLY A 35 -6.31 12.72 -5.67
N PHE A 36 -5.59 11.69 -6.12
CA PHE A 36 -5.90 10.96 -7.34
C PHE A 36 -6.38 9.56 -6.96
N SER A 37 -7.64 9.23 -7.22
CA SER A 37 -8.15 7.86 -7.06
C SER A 37 -8.41 7.26 -8.43
N ALA A 38 -7.87 6.06 -8.69
CA ALA A 38 -8.28 5.30 -9.87
C ALA A 38 -9.79 5.03 -9.82
N ALA A 39 -10.44 4.94 -10.99
CA ALA A 39 -11.89 4.81 -11.07
C ALA A 39 -12.40 3.60 -10.27
N GLY A 40 -13.09 3.89 -9.16
CA GLY A 40 -13.64 2.91 -8.24
C GLY A 40 -12.62 2.17 -7.35
N ALA A 41 -11.43 2.74 -7.19
CA ALA A 41 -10.48 2.31 -6.15
C ALA A 41 -11.10 2.39 -4.75
N ASN A 42 -11.94 3.38 -4.48
CA ASN A 42 -12.65 3.52 -3.19
C ASN A 42 -13.63 2.37 -2.93
N ASP A 43 -14.40 1.94 -3.94
CA ASP A 43 -15.30 0.78 -3.80
C ASP A 43 -14.49 -0.49 -3.50
N SER A 44 -13.39 -0.68 -4.23
CA SER A 44 -12.51 -1.83 -4.04
C SER A 44 -11.80 -1.79 -2.69
N ALA A 45 -11.46 -0.59 -2.18
CA ALA A 45 -10.94 -0.41 -0.83
C ALA A 45 -11.97 -0.84 0.22
N LEU A 46 -13.24 -0.45 0.06
CA LEU A 46 -14.34 -0.88 0.94
C LEU A 46 -14.56 -2.40 0.88
N ASP A 47 -14.53 -2.99 -0.31
CA ASP A 47 -14.63 -4.45 -0.48
C ASP A 47 -13.46 -5.17 0.21
N LEU A 48 -12.24 -4.64 0.08
CA LEU A 48 -11.06 -5.19 0.71
C LEU A 48 -11.11 -5.06 2.24
N GLN A 49 -11.55 -3.91 2.76
CA GLN A 49 -11.75 -3.71 4.20
C GLN A 49 -12.74 -4.74 4.77
N LYS A 50 -13.86 -4.98 4.09
CA LYS A 50 -14.84 -6.01 4.50
C LYS A 50 -14.23 -7.41 4.51
N SER A 51 -13.47 -7.75 3.46
CA SER A 51 -12.80 -9.06 3.37
C SER A 51 -11.72 -9.25 4.44
N LEU A 52 -10.97 -8.20 4.78
CA LEU A 52 -9.96 -8.20 5.85
C LEU A 52 -10.58 -8.27 7.25
N ALA A 53 -11.71 -7.60 7.47
CA ALA A 53 -12.42 -7.65 8.76
C ALA A 53 -12.89 -9.06 9.13
N ASN A 54 -13.09 -9.94 8.14
CA ASN A 54 -13.42 -11.34 8.35
C ASN A 54 -12.21 -12.23 8.72
N LYS A 55 -10.97 -11.70 8.66
CA LYS A 55 -9.75 -12.47 8.95
C LYS A 55 -9.42 -12.38 10.45
N LYS A 56 -9.34 -13.54 11.12
CA LYS A 56 -9.14 -13.63 12.58
C LYS A 56 -7.76 -13.16 13.06
N THR A 57 -6.80 -12.96 12.16
CA THR A 57 -5.43 -12.55 12.49
C THR A 57 -5.16 -11.08 12.23
N LEU A 58 -6.12 -10.39 11.60
CA LEU A 58 -6.00 -9.00 11.18
C LEU A 58 -7.08 -8.16 11.85
N ARG A 59 -6.79 -6.87 12.00
CA ARG A 59 -7.74 -5.86 12.45
C ARG A 59 -7.67 -4.69 11.48
N VAL A 60 -8.80 -4.32 10.90
CA VAL A 60 -8.87 -3.13 10.06
C VAL A 60 -8.88 -1.90 10.96
N VAL A 61 -8.02 -0.93 10.66
CA VAL A 61 -7.94 0.36 11.36
C VAL A 61 -8.30 1.50 10.40
N ASN A 62 -8.65 2.66 10.95
CA ASN A 62 -9.16 3.80 10.18
C ASN A 62 -8.09 4.82 9.80
N SER A 63 -6.85 4.64 10.28
CA SER A 63 -5.73 5.53 10.00
C SER A 63 -4.47 4.74 9.64
N ALA A 64 -3.69 5.27 8.71
CA ALA A 64 -2.38 4.73 8.35
C ALA A 64 -1.41 4.72 9.53
N SER A 65 -1.47 5.72 10.42
CA SER A 65 -0.58 5.84 11.58
C SER A 65 -0.76 4.72 12.61
N GLU A 66 -1.95 4.12 12.67
CA GLU A 66 -2.25 3.00 13.56
C GLU A 66 -1.92 1.63 12.95
N ALA A 67 -1.61 1.59 11.65
CA ALA A 67 -1.51 0.37 10.88
C ALA A 67 -0.09 -0.17 10.82
N ASP A 68 0.11 -1.48 11.04
CA ASP A 68 1.41 -2.09 10.75
C ASP A 68 1.57 -2.34 9.25
N ILE A 69 0.44 -2.50 8.54
CA ILE A 69 0.36 -2.70 7.11
C ILE A 69 -0.58 -1.65 6.52
N VAL A 70 -0.12 -0.90 5.53
CA VAL A 70 -0.95 -0.05 4.68
C VAL A 70 -1.15 -0.75 3.35
N VAL A 71 -2.38 -0.83 2.88
CA VAL A 71 -2.72 -1.38 1.57
C VAL A 71 -3.35 -0.30 0.73
N ARG A 72 -2.72 0.01 -0.40
CA ARG A 72 -3.24 0.98 -1.36
C ARG A 72 -3.83 0.23 -2.55
N ILE A 73 -5.03 0.60 -2.98
CA ILE A 73 -5.59 0.15 -4.25
C ILE A 73 -5.01 1.02 -5.35
N ASP A 74 -4.25 0.43 -6.28
CA ASP A 74 -3.60 1.18 -7.35
C ASP A 74 -4.53 1.33 -8.54
N SER A 75 -5.22 0.25 -8.94
CA SER A 75 -6.15 0.27 -10.06
C SER A 75 -7.09 -0.94 -10.03
N ARG A 76 -8.13 -0.85 -10.87
CA ARG A 76 -8.99 -1.98 -11.18
C ARG A 76 -9.34 -1.93 -12.67
N ASP A 77 -9.31 -3.07 -13.36
CA ASP A 77 -9.72 -3.19 -14.76
C ASP A 77 -10.55 -4.45 -15.02
N SER A 78 -11.37 -4.40 -16.05
CA SER A 78 -12.13 -5.57 -16.49
C SER A 78 -12.02 -5.75 -17.98
N HIS A 79 -11.84 -7.00 -18.41
CA HIS A 79 -11.83 -7.35 -19.82
C HIS A 79 -12.76 -8.53 -20.08
N LYS A 80 -13.19 -8.63 -21.33
CA LYS A 80 -13.94 -9.78 -21.82
C LYS A 80 -12.95 -10.82 -22.30
N GLU A 81 -13.11 -12.05 -21.83
CA GLU A 81 -12.36 -13.21 -22.31
C GLU A 81 -13.35 -14.19 -22.93
N VAL A 82 -12.94 -14.85 -24.01
CA VAL A 82 -13.75 -15.89 -24.65
C VAL A 82 -13.74 -17.12 -23.74
N ASP A 83 -14.90 -17.44 -23.18
CA ASP A 83 -15.10 -18.62 -22.33
C ASP A 83 -15.37 -19.88 -23.16
N GLY A 84 -15.94 -19.69 -24.37
CA GLY A 84 -16.12 -20.77 -25.31
C GLY A 84 -17.01 -20.40 -26.50
N TYR A 85 -17.46 -21.42 -27.21
CA TYR A 85 -18.31 -21.26 -28.39
C TYR A 85 -19.55 -22.15 -28.27
N THR A 86 -20.72 -21.56 -28.39
CA THR A 86 -21.98 -22.29 -28.52
C THR A 86 -22.28 -22.47 -30.00
N THR A 87 -22.36 -23.72 -30.47
CA THR A 87 -22.77 -24.02 -31.84
C THR A 87 -24.18 -24.59 -31.84
N ASN A 88 -25.11 -23.89 -32.48
CA ASN A 88 -26.46 -24.38 -32.75
C ASN A 88 -26.53 -24.84 -34.21
N THR A 89 -27.05 -26.05 -34.43
CA THR A 89 -27.31 -26.58 -35.77
C THR A 89 -28.81 -26.70 -35.94
N ASN A 90 -29.39 -25.87 -36.80
CA ASN A 90 -30.78 -25.97 -37.21
C ASN A 90 -30.84 -26.77 -38.50
N ARG A 91 -31.61 -27.85 -38.51
CA ARG A 91 -31.92 -28.62 -39.72
C ARG A 91 -33.30 -28.21 -40.21
N SER A 92 -33.46 -28.03 -41.52
CA SER A 92 -34.79 -27.77 -42.09
C SER A 92 -35.70 -28.97 -41.93
N ASP A 93 -37.01 -28.73 -41.87
CA ASP A 93 -38.04 -29.77 -41.69
C ASP A 93 -38.02 -30.82 -42.81
N ASP A 94 -37.59 -30.45 -44.01
CA ASP A 94 -37.40 -31.36 -45.13
C ASP A 94 -36.13 -32.22 -45.03
N GLY A 95 -35.29 -31.97 -44.01
CA GLY A 95 -34.05 -32.67 -43.75
C GLY A 95 -32.92 -32.41 -44.76
N ARG A 96 -33.12 -31.53 -45.74
CA ARG A 96 -32.19 -31.32 -46.87
C ARG A 96 -31.19 -30.20 -46.67
N SER A 97 -31.45 -29.28 -45.74
CA SER A 97 -30.54 -28.19 -45.42
C SER A 97 -30.23 -28.15 -43.92
N SER A 98 -29.03 -27.69 -43.57
CA SER A 98 -28.70 -27.37 -42.19
C SER A 98 -27.93 -26.06 -42.11
N THR A 99 -28.34 -25.21 -41.19
CA THR A 99 -27.67 -23.95 -40.86
C THR A 99 -26.96 -24.12 -39.53
N ARG A 100 -25.67 -23.81 -39.50
CA ARG A 100 -24.84 -23.84 -38.30
C ARG A 100 -24.54 -22.42 -37.87
N THR A 101 -24.97 -22.04 -36.68
CA THR A 101 -24.69 -20.74 -36.07
C THR A 101 -23.76 -20.95 -34.89
N THR A 102 -22.58 -20.34 -34.93
CA THR A 102 -21.62 -20.38 -33.82
C THR A 102 -21.57 -19.00 -33.17
N THR A 103 -21.84 -18.96 -31.86
CA THR A 103 -21.81 -17.75 -31.03
C THR A 103 -20.72 -17.87 -29.99
N THR A 104 -19.92 -16.83 -29.83
CA THR A 104 -18.91 -16.72 -28.77
C THR A 104 -19.60 -16.45 -27.43
N ASN A 105 -19.23 -17.22 -26.40
CA ASN A 105 -19.61 -16.92 -25.03
C ASN A 105 -18.46 -16.14 -24.39
N ASP A 106 -18.74 -14.93 -23.92
CA ASP A 106 -17.73 -14.09 -23.26
C ASP A 106 -17.94 -14.10 -21.75
N LYS A 107 -16.86 -14.31 -21.00
CA LYS A 107 -16.80 -14.06 -19.56
C LYS A 107 -16.16 -12.70 -19.27
N THR A 108 -16.51 -12.13 -18.12
CA THR A 108 -15.93 -10.85 -17.67
C THR A 108 -14.92 -11.12 -16.58
N VAL A 109 -13.64 -10.94 -16.87
CA VAL A 109 -12.57 -11.06 -15.88
C VAL A 109 -12.34 -9.69 -15.26
N ARG A 110 -12.29 -9.63 -13.93
CA ARG A 110 -12.03 -8.41 -13.17
C ARG A 110 -10.70 -8.54 -12.46
N ASN A 111 -9.79 -7.61 -12.71
CA ASN A 111 -8.44 -7.56 -12.17
C ASN A 111 -8.33 -6.40 -11.18
N LEU A 112 -7.92 -6.72 -9.96
CA LEU A 112 -7.66 -5.74 -8.91
C LEU A 112 -6.17 -5.70 -8.60
N HIS A 113 -5.61 -4.50 -8.64
CA HIS A 113 -4.21 -4.23 -8.38
C HIS A 113 -4.08 -3.39 -7.10
N ALA A 114 -3.24 -3.86 -6.19
CA ALA A 114 -2.98 -3.19 -4.93
C ALA A 114 -1.49 -3.24 -4.56
N THR A 115 -1.08 -2.35 -3.69
CA THR A 115 0.27 -2.31 -3.13
C THR A 115 0.17 -2.46 -1.61
N LEU A 116 0.85 -3.46 -1.07
CA LEU A 116 1.08 -3.64 0.36
C LEU A 116 2.34 -2.89 0.77
N MET A 117 2.25 -2.15 1.88
CA MET A 117 3.35 -1.39 2.47
C MET A 117 3.47 -1.71 3.97
N ALA A 118 4.68 -1.99 4.45
CA ALA A 118 4.97 -2.25 5.85
C ALA A 118 6.34 -1.69 6.24
N GLY A 119 6.36 -0.45 6.73
CA GLY A 119 7.61 0.32 6.86
C GLY A 119 8.20 0.60 5.48
N ASP A 120 9.48 0.27 5.30
CA ASP A 120 10.18 0.45 4.01
C ASP A 120 9.87 -0.67 3.00
N PHE A 121 9.21 -1.75 3.45
CA PHE A 121 8.85 -2.85 2.57
C PHE A 121 7.61 -2.50 1.73
N THR A 122 7.69 -2.76 0.43
CA THR A 122 6.61 -2.57 -0.53
C THR A 122 6.46 -3.81 -1.41
N GLN A 123 5.23 -4.26 -1.64
CA GLN A 123 4.93 -5.41 -2.49
C GLN A 123 3.66 -5.17 -3.30
N ALA A 124 3.73 -5.38 -4.62
CA ALA A 124 2.55 -5.41 -5.48
C ALA A 124 1.74 -6.70 -5.23
N LEU A 125 0.42 -6.55 -5.23
CA LEU A 125 -0.57 -7.60 -5.05
C LEU A 125 -1.59 -7.53 -6.19
N ASP A 126 -1.81 -8.67 -6.82
CA ASP A 126 -2.73 -8.79 -7.94
C ASP A 126 -3.74 -9.90 -7.64
N ALA A 127 -5.00 -9.67 -7.99
CA ALA A 127 -6.01 -10.72 -7.94
C ALA A 127 -7.03 -10.56 -9.06
N GLN A 128 -7.49 -11.71 -9.56
CA GLN A 128 -8.49 -11.79 -10.60
C GLN A 128 -9.75 -12.49 -10.09
N SER A 129 -10.89 -12.16 -10.69
CA SER A 129 -12.18 -12.77 -10.40
C SER A 129 -13.14 -12.62 -11.56
N GLU A 130 -13.75 -13.73 -11.97
CA GLU A 130 -14.82 -13.75 -12.98
C GLU A 130 -16.17 -13.33 -12.38
N MET A 131 -16.33 -13.51 -11.07
CA MET A 131 -17.60 -13.31 -10.37
C MET A 131 -17.84 -11.84 -10.03
N SER A 132 -16.94 -11.24 -9.24
CA SER A 132 -17.11 -9.86 -8.76
C SER A 132 -15.82 -9.26 -8.20
N TRP A 133 -15.82 -7.92 -8.11
CA TRP A 133 -14.78 -7.14 -7.43
C TRP A 133 -14.55 -7.58 -5.99
N ARG A 134 -15.62 -7.92 -5.26
CA ARG A 134 -15.54 -8.43 -3.89
C ARG A 134 -14.74 -9.73 -3.77
N PHE A 135 -14.86 -10.62 -4.74
CA PHE A 135 -14.06 -11.86 -4.78
C PHE A 135 -12.59 -11.60 -5.11
N ALA A 136 -12.29 -10.67 -6.04
CA ALA A 136 -10.92 -10.24 -6.26
C ALA A 136 -10.31 -9.62 -4.99
N ALA A 137 -11.08 -8.79 -4.28
CA ALA A 137 -10.67 -8.22 -3.00
C ALA A 137 -10.46 -9.28 -1.90
N ASP A 138 -11.30 -10.32 -1.81
CA ASP A 138 -11.09 -11.43 -0.87
C ASP A 138 -9.82 -12.24 -1.19
N ASN A 139 -9.51 -12.43 -2.48
CA ASN A 139 -8.26 -13.03 -2.91
C ASN A 139 -7.04 -12.20 -2.46
N ILE A 140 -7.08 -10.87 -2.61
CA ILE A 140 -6.04 -9.97 -2.06
C ILE A 140 -5.99 -10.08 -0.53
N ALA A 141 -7.14 -10.07 0.16
CA ALA A 141 -7.19 -10.21 1.62
C ALA A 141 -6.52 -11.53 2.09
N GLY A 142 -6.71 -12.61 1.35
CA GLY A 142 -6.03 -13.88 1.61
C GLY A 142 -4.51 -13.82 1.41
N GLN A 143 -4.02 -13.07 0.41
CA GLN A 143 -2.59 -12.84 0.22
C GLN A 143 -1.99 -12.05 1.40
N ILE A 144 -2.66 -10.97 1.81
CA ILE A 144 -2.26 -10.14 2.96
C ILE A 144 -2.22 -10.98 4.23
N GLU A 145 -3.24 -11.80 4.50
CA GLU A 145 -3.28 -12.65 5.68
C GLU A 145 -2.12 -13.65 5.72
N ARG A 146 -1.83 -14.32 4.59
CA ARG A 146 -0.69 -15.25 4.51
C ARG A 146 0.63 -14.53 4.76
N TRP A 147 0.82 -13.38 4.13
CA TRP A 147 2.03 -12.57 4.31
C TRP A 147 2.18 -12.09 5.77
N ALA A 148 1.10 -11.61 6.39
CA ALA A 148 1.10 -11.13 7.76
C ALA A 148 1.43 -12.26 8.76
N LYS A 149 0.91 -13.48 8.53
CA LYS A 149 1.25 -14.66 9.34
C LYS A 149 2.73 -15.01 9.27
N GLN A 150 3.31 -14.97 8.07
CA GLN A 150 4.74 -15.26 7.86
C GLN A 150 5.65 -14.19 8.49
N ASN A 151 5.22 -12.93 8.48
CA ASN A 151 6.00 -11.79 8.96
C ASN A 151 5.62 -11.33 10.37
N TYR A 152 4.75 -12.08 11.06
CA TYR A 152 4.18 -11.68 12.35
C TYR A 152 5.23 -11.26 13.39
N PRO A 153 6.33 -12.02 13.64
CA PRO A 153 7.33 -11.63 14.63
C PRO A 153 7.99 -10.29 14.31
N ARG A 154 8.20 -9.99 13.01
CA ARG A 154 8.82 -8.74 12.54
C ARG A 154 7.88 -7.56 12.70
N LEU A 155 6.59 -7.76 12.38
CA LEU A 155 5.57 -6.73 12.58
C LEU A 155 5.44 -6.35 14.05
N MET A 156 5.41 -7.35 14.94
CA MET A 156 5.33 -7.10 16.38
C MET A 156 6.59 -6.41 16.93
N ALA A 157 7.78 -6.83 16.49
CA ALA A 157 9.03 -6.17 16.87
C ALA A 157 9.08 -4.71 16.41
N ARG A 158 8.64 -4.42 15.17
CA ARG A 158 8.57 -3.04 14.66
C ARG A 158 7.62 -2.19 15.49
N ARG A 159 6.47 -2.75 15.89
CA ARG A 159 5.49 -2.07 16.73
C ARG A 159 6.06 -1.72 18.11
N THR A 160 6.78 -2.63 18.75
CA THR A 160 7.39 -2.37 20.07
C THR A 160 8.57 -1.41 20.00
N SER A 161 9.28 -1.36 18.87
CA SER A 161 10.35 -0.38 18.62
C SER A 161 9.85 1.02 18.21
N GLY A 162 8.54 1.26 18.19
CA GLY A 162 7.97 2.56 17.78
C GLY A 162 8.10 2.86 16.29
N GLY A 163 8.48 1.86 15.48
CA GLY A 163 8.73 2.02 14.04
C GLY A 163 7.48 2.28 13.21
N ASN A 164 6.31 2.43 13.84
CA ASN A 164 5.04 2.75 13.22
C ASN A 164 4.75 4.26 13.16
N ALA A 165 5.68 5.10 13.63
CA ALA A 165 5.62 6.53 13.41
C ALA A 165 5.75 6.82 11.90
N GLU A 166 4.76 7.55 11.39
CA GLU A 166 4.81 8.27 10.13
C GLU A 166 6.15 9.04 9.99
N PRO A 167 6.66 9.30 8.77
CA PRO A 167 7.55 10.45 8.57
C PRO A 167 6.93 11.67 9.27
N PRO A 168 7.73 12.49 9.98
CA PRO A 168 7.20 13.49 10.90
C PRO A 168 6.15 14.35 10.20
N ALA A 169 4.93 14.35 10.75
CA ALA A 169 3.96 15.38 10.45
C ALA A 169 4.67 16.75 10.63
N PRO A 170 4.49 17.70 9.70
CA PRO A 170 5.10 19.01 9.84
C PRO A 170 4.72 19.58 11.21
N PRO A 171 5.67 20.13 11.97
CA PRO A 171 5.40 20.64 13.30
C PRO A 171 4.29 21.69 13.21
N VAL A 172 3.16 21.42 13.85
CA VAL A 172 2.17 22.43 14.19
C VAL A 172 2.83 23.40 15.17
N GLN A 173 3.44 24.45 14.65
CA GLN A 173 3.92 25.56 15.47
C GLN A 173 2.71 26.23 16.10
N SER A 174 2.56 26.03 17.41
CA SER A 174 1.74 26.87 18.28
C SER A 174 1.99 28.34 17.97
N ALA A 175 0.89 29.05 17.74
CA ALA A 175 0.87 30.50 17.63
C ALA A 175 1.47 31.14 18.90
N ALA A 176 2.61 31.80 18.73
CA ALA A 176 3.10 32.82 19.65
C ALA A 176 3.80 33.91 18.85
N SER A 177 3.08 35.03 18.73
CA SER A 177 3.52 36.44 18.60
C SER A 177 4.78 36.76 17.77
N ALA A 178 4.55 37.47 16.67
CA ALA A 178 5.50 38.32 15.93
C ALA A 178 6.09 39.46 16.82
N PRO A 179 6.98 40.36 16.33
CA PRO A 179 7.62 40.45 15.01
C PRO A 179 9.16 40.71 15.06
N SER A 180 9.85 40.53 13.93
CA SER A 180 10.58 41.61 13.22
C SER A 180 11.87 41.13 12.52
N ALA A 181 12.01 41.67 11.30
CA ALA A 181 13.24 41.99 10.59
C ALA A 181 14.16 40.87 10.07
N GLY A 182 14.07 40.66 8.76
CA GLY A 182 15.20 41.00 7.90
C GLY A 182 16.07 39.84 7.41
N SER A 183 15.76 39.32 6.22
CA SER A 183 16.64 39.47 5.06
C SER A 183 15.93 38.92 3.82
N SER A 184 15.43 39.85 3.02
CA SER A 184 15.20 39.64 1.59
C SER A 184 16.56 39.59 0.90
N ALA A 185 16.85 38.46 0.26
CA ALA A 185 17.85 38.29 -0.80
C ALA A 185 17.46 36.99 -1.51
N ASP A 186 17.42 36.85 -2.81
CA ASP A 186 17.44 37.77 -3.94
C ASP A 186 16.82 36.91 -5.06
N THR A 187 15.96 37.49 -5.86
CA THR A 187 15.29 36.79 -6.96
C THR A 187 16.30 36.67 -8.09
N ALA A 188 17.27 35.76 -7.96
CA ALA A 188 18.03 35.32 -9.12
C ALA A 188 17.11 34.42 -9.93
N ASP A 189 16.84 34.81 -11.19
CA ASP A 189 16.16 33.96 -12.18
C ASP A 189 16.96 32.65 -12.36
N ALA A 190 16.68 31.67 -11.50
CA ALA A 190 17.32 30.38 -11.48
C ALA A 190 16.87 29.58 -12.70
N THR A 191 17.66 29.64 -13.76
CA THR A 191 17.39 28.90 -14.99
C THR A 191 17.91 27.47 -14.86
N ILE A 192 17.00 26.49 -14.90
CA ILE A 192 17.35 25.07 -14.92
C ILE A 192 17.36 24.58 -16.37
N HIS A 193 18.41 23.88 -16.77
CA HIS A 193 18.54 23.25 -18.08
C HIS A 193 18.66 21.73 -17.97
N PRO A 194 18.13 20.95 -18.94
CA PRO A 194 18.42 19.53 -19.05
C PRO A 194 19.93 19.29 -19.08
N GLY A 195 20.40 18.33 -18.29
CA GLY A 195 21.82 17.97 -18.16
C GLY A 195 22.53 18.50 -16.91
N MET A 196 21.92 19.44 -16.17
CA MET A 196 22.45 19.93 -14.87
C MET A 196 22.53 18.81 -13.82
N THR A 197 23.49 18.93 -12.91
CA THR A 197 23.67 18.00 -11.79
C THR A 197 22.81 18.41 -10.58
N PRO A 198 22.47 17.46 -9.69
CA PRO A 198 21.80 17.72 -8.42
C PRO A 198 22.37 18.91 -7.63
N ASP A 199 23.69 19.01 -7.54
CA ASP A 199 24.36 20.07 -6.77
C ASP A 199 24.19 21.46 -7.42
N GLU A 200 24.19 21.52 -8.75
CA GLU A 200 23.91 22.76 -9.49
C GLU A 200 22.46 23.20 -9.33
N VAL A 201 21.52 22.26 -9.32
CA VAL A 201 20.10 22.54 -9.09
C VAL A 201 19.87 23.03 -7.66
N THR A 202 20.49 22.40 -6.65
CA THR A 202 20.42 22.88 -5.26
C THR A 202 21.07 24.26 -5.10
N LYS A 203 22.15 24.54 -5.82
CA LYS A 203 22.79 25.86 -5.80
C LYS A 203 21.93 26.95 -6.44
N ALA A 204 21.15 26.61 -7.47
CA ALA A 204 20.30 27.55 -8.20
C ALA A 204 18.93 27.76 -7.53
N LEU A 205 18.27 26.69 -7.07
CA LEU A 205 16.91 26.72 -6.52
C LEU A 205 16.83 26.57 -5.01
N GLY A 206 17.95 26.29 -4.35
CA GLY A 206 17.99 25.90 -2.94
C GLY A 206 17.58 24.45 -2.71
N ASP A 207 17.28 24.13 -1.45
CA ASP A 207 16.87 22.79 -1.06
C ASP A 207 15.46 22.47 -1.59
N PRO A 208 15.25 21.26 -2.16
CA PRO A 208 13.93 20.86 -2.62
C PRO A 208 12.98 20.65 -1.43
N LEU A 209 11.70 20.97 -1.63
CA LEU A 209 10.62 20.69 -0.67
C LEU A 209 10.46 19.19 -0.42
N LYS A 210 10.69 18.37 -1.46
CA LYS A 210 10.61 16.92 -1.39
C LYS A 210 11.60 16.26 -2.34
N LYS A 211 12.25 15.19 -1.89
CA LYS A 211 13.16 14.36 -2.71
C LYS A 211 12.68 12.92 -2.70
N VAL A 212 12.53 12.34 -3.89
CA VAL A 212 12.12 10.94 -4.07
C VAL A 212 13.13 10.25 -5.00
N ASN A 213 13.77 9.17 -4.55
CA ASN A 213 14.75 8.44 -5.35
C ASN A 213 14.15 7.10 -5.82
N PHE A 214 14.28 6.81 -7.11
CA PHE A 214 13.81 5.60 -7.78
C PHE A 214 14.96 4.96 -8.57
N GLY A 215 15.86 4.25 -7.87
CA GLY A 215 17.03 3.61 -8.50
C GLY A 215 17.94 4.64 -9.18
N THR A 216 18.02 4.58 -10.51
CA THR A 216 18.79 5.55 -11.32
C THR A 216 18.07 6.88 -11.54
N LYS A 217 16.78 6.97 -11.19
CA LYS A 217 15.99 8.21 -11.30
C LYS A 217 15.83 8.89 -9.95
N SER A 218 15.70 10.20 -9.93
CA SER A 218 15.33 10.95 -8.73
C SER A 218 14.37 12.07 -9.11
N MET A 219 13.40 12.39 -8.29
CA MET A 219 12.43 13.44 -8.54
C MET A 219 12.43 14.39 -7.35
N TRP A 220 12.70 15.65 -7.62
CA TRP A 220 12.77 16.71 -6.61
C TRP A 220 11.64 17.69 -6.84
N THR A 221 10.89 17.99 -5.80
CA THR A 221 9.76 18.92 -5.86
C THR A 221 10.18 20.25 -5.24
N TYR A 222 9.94 21.32 -5.98
CA TYR A 222 10.11 22.71 -5.57
C TYR A 222 8.75 23.41 -5.60
N LYS A 223 8.70 24.66 -5.13
CA LYS A 223 7.45 25.42 -5.06
C LYS A 223 6.95 25.72 -6.49
N GLY A 224 5.95 24.96 -6.93
CA GLY A 224 5.36 25.12 -8.27
C GLY A 224 6.19 24.52 -9.41
N MET A 225 7.14 23.62 -9.13
CA MET A 225 7.83 22.86 -10.17
C MET A 225 8.38 21.51 -9.66
N GLN A 226 8.59 20.57 -10.56
CA GLN A 226 9.24 19.28 -10.30
C GLN A 226 10.40 19.07 -11.26
N VAL A 227 11.54 18.66 -10.72
CA VAL A 227 12.75 18.35 -11.47
C VAL A 227 12.98 16.85 -11.41
N VAL A 228 13.02 16.20 -12.57
CA VAL A 228 13.35 14.78 -12.69
C VAL A 228 14.81 14.66 -13.10
N PHE A 229 15.51 13.79 -12.39
CA PHE A 229 16.88 13.39 -12.62
C PHE A 229 16.91 11.94 -13.09
N GLU A 230 17.80 11.63 -14.03
CA GLU A 230 18.15 10.27 -14.42
C GLU A 230 19.67 10.18 -14.51
N SER A 231 20.24 9.16 -13.87
CA SER A 231 21.69 8.96 -13.77
C SER A 231 22.45 10.19 -13.25
N GLY A 232 21.83 10.93 -12.32
CA GLY A 232 22.42 12.13 -11.70
C GLY A 232 22.43 13.37 -12.58
N LYS A 233 21.58 13.45 -13.60
CA LYS A 233 21.40 14.64 -14.45
C LYS A 233 19.93 14.99 -14.62
N VAL A 234 19.60 16.28 -14.70
CA VAL A 234 18.23 16.75 -15.00
C VAL A 234 17.82 16.24 -16.38
N THR A 235 16.70 15.53 -16.45
CA THR A 235 16.12 15.06 -17.70
C THR A 235 14.81 15.74 -18.04
N ASP A 236 14.04 16.17 -17.03
CA ASP A 236 12.73 16.78 -17.23
C ASP A 236 12.43 17.80 -16.13
N VAL A 237 11.70 18.86 -16.50
CA VAL A 237 11.22 19.90 -15.57
C VAL A 237 9.75 20.17 -15.86
N LYS A 238 8.91 20.01 -14.85
CA LYS A 238 7.46 20.23 -14.92
C LYS A 238 7.07 21.42 -14.06
N PHE A 239 6.16 22.27 -14.56
CA PHE A 239 5.63 23.46 -13.88
C PHE A 239 4.14 23.26 -13.59
#